data_AF-A0A8S1MYX5-F1
#
_entry.id   AF-A0A8S1MYX5-F1
#
_cell.length_a   1.000
_cell.length_b   1.000
_cell.length_c   1.000
_cell.angle_alpha   90.00
_cell.angle_beta   90.00
_cell.angle_gamma   90.00
#
_symmetry.space_group_name_H-M   'P 1'
#
loop_
_entity.id
_entity.type
_entity.pdbx_description
1 polymer ?
#
loop_
_entity_poly.entity_id
_entity_poly.type
_entity_poly.pdbx_seq_one_letter_code
_entity_poly.pdbx_strand_id
1 'polypeptide(L)'
;MFYSLTKDQRDMRKKEKKANQVNCPLCPASLQGLLKQKAFCIFCLNYVCKTHIVKKRKDPLIEDKIGKICRECEDLILYQKIMSKHQKKEQELQVQDKEFSNNLNNVNSQFQDLLSQEQTIKYQIDKDQKEHEKKDQQIKLNIKEAEDRQNQLNQESLKLSEQYRKLVEIKQGKEKEKQLLQEQLEKLQNDEQEIQLQNQQIQDQIKIVSENNSKLTLQIAQLSNNVQNDEREKKSIFNAYTTSNFGTIQIDSKQASEIMPRPSKQKKEIDQHVRSDDAFCCYKFIPSKSKKPKKK
;
A
#
# COMPACT_ATOMS: atom_id res chain seq x y z
N MET A 1 67.30 58.19 33.50
CA MET A 1 68.36 57.71 32.58
C MET A 1 69.15 58.90 32.03
N PHE A 2 70.48 58.92 32.08
CA PHE A 2 71.32 60.11 31.78
C PHE A 2 71.56 60.39 30.27
N TYR A 3 70.53 60.22 29.46
CA TYR A 3 70.55 60.53 28.02
C TYR A 3 70.06 61.98 27.76
N SER A 4 69.40 62.61 28.73
CA SER A 4 68.85 63.97 28.66
C SER A 4 69.87 65.09 28.92
N LEU A 5 71.15 64.78 29.12
CA LEU A 5 72.20 65.76 29.36
C LEU A 5 72.98 66.03 28.07
N THR A 6 73.15 67.32 27.72
CA THR A 6 73.95 67.73 26.56
C THR A 6 75.42 67.34 26.73
N LYS A 7 76.17 67.33 25.62
CA LYS A 7 77.61 67.06 25.59
C LYS A 7 78.38 67.87 26.65
N ASP A 8 78.10 69.17 26.74
CA ASP A 8 78.82 70.08 27.63
C ASP A 8 78.41 69.88 29.10
N GLN A 9 77.13 69.60 29.36
CA GLN A 9 76.65 69.21 30.70
C GLN A 9 77.30 67.89 31.16
N ARG A 10 77.50 66.93 30.26
CA ARG A 10 78.22 65.67 30.55
C ARG A 10 79.69 65.91 30.85
N ASP A 11 80.41 66.71 30.05
CA ASP A 11 81.81 67.00 30.29
C ASP A 11 82.03 67.91 31.53
N MET A 12 81.08 68.78 31.89
CA MET A 12 81.07 69.49 33.18
C MET A 12 80.88 68.54 34.35
N ARG A 13 79.87 67.66 34.35
CA ARG A 13 79.72 66.61 35.40
C ARG A 13 80.93 65.69 35.49
N LYS A 14 81.59 65.39 34.36
CA LYS A 14 82.82 64.58 34.33
C LYS A 14 84.03 65.30 34.94
N LYS A 15 84.11 66.64 34.87
CA LYS A 15 85.08 67.45 35.64
C LYS A 15 84.74 67.43 37.14
N GLU A 16 83.48 67.71 37.49
CA GLU A 16 82.95 67.70 38.87
C GLU A 16 83.22 66.35 39.56
N LYS A 17 82.79 65.22 38.97
CA LYS A 17 83.04 63.87 39.52
C LYS A 17 84.51 63.49 39.51
N LYS A 18 85.37 64.07 38.65
CA LYS A 18 86.82 63.82 38.70
C LYS A 18 87.46 64.43 39.94
N ALA A 19 86.97 65.58 40.40
CA ALA A 19 87.41 66.23 41.63
C ALA A 19 86.79 65.60 42.89
N ASN A 20 85.46 65.42 42.89
CA ASN A 20 84.71 65.17 44.12
C ASN A 20 84.48 63.68 44.43
N GLN A 21 84.69 62.77 43.48
CA GLN A 21 84.37 61.34 43.69
C GLN A 21 85.55 60.55 44.27
N VAL A 22 85.54 60.37 45.60
CA VAL A 22 86.57 59.64 46.35
C VAL A 22 86.44 58.12 46.22
N ASN A 23 85.22 57.55 46.24
CA ASN A 23 85.00 56.10 46.28
C ASN A 23 84.28 55.56 45.02
N CYS A 24 84.45 54.26 44.76
CA CYS A 24 83.70 53.53 43.73
C CYS A 24 82.22 53.37 44.16
N PRO A 25 81.24 53.56 43.27
CA PRO A 25 79.82 53.39 43.60
C PRO A 25 79.37 51.92 43.63
N LEU A 26 80.24 50.98 43.21
CA LEU A 26 79.93 49.55 43.08
C LEU A 26 80.69 48.66 44.08
N CYS A 27 81.60 49.23 44.87
CA CYS A 27 82.37 48.52 45.91
C CYS A 27 83.03 49.52 46.86
N PRO A 28 83.43 49.14 48.09
CA PRO A 28 84.06 50.04 49.07
C PRO A 28 85.49 50.50 48.71
N ALA A 29 85.95 50.29 47.47
CA ALA A 29 87.29 50.67 47.05
C ALA A 29 87.41 52.19 46.79
N SER A 30 88.45 52.81 47.36
CA SER A 30 88.82 54.19 47.07
C SER A 30 89.33 54.36 45.63
N LEU A 31 89.17 55.57 45.11
CA LEU A 31 89.59 56.04 43.79
C LEU A 31 90.65 57.17 43.90
N GLN A 32 91.04 57.57 45.12
CA GLN A 32 92.23 58.39 45.37
C GLN A 32 93.49 57.52 45.22
N GLY A 33 94.61 58.11 44.77
CA GLY A 33 95.85 57.39 44.41
C GLY A 33 95.78 56.52 43.15
N LEU A 34 94.67 55.78 42.95
CA LEU A 34 94.45 54.78 41.90
C LEU A 34 94.19 55.35 40.49
N LEU A 35 94.93 56.39 40.09
CA LEU A 35 94.84 57.07 38.79
C LEU A 35 94.94 56.11 37.59
N LYS A 36 95.80 55.09 37.66
CA LYS A 36 95.95 54.06 36.60
C LYS A 36 94.90 52.93 36.67
N GLN A 37 94.05 52.86 37.71
CA GLN A 37 93.11 51.75 37.92
C GLN A 37 91.62 52.14 37.91
N LYS A 38 91.26 53.42 37.80
CA LYS A 38 89.88 53.87 37.59
C LYS A 38 89.52 54.11 36.12
N ALA A 39 88.23 54.10 35.82
CA ALA A 39 87.66 54.34 34.49
C ALA A 39 86.30 55.06 34.60
N PHE A 40 85.96 55.88 33.61
CA PHE A 40 84.69 56.61 33.56
C PHE A 40 83.62 55.79 32.83
N CYS A 41 82.43 55.64 33.43
CA CYS A 41 81.27 55.02 32.78
C CYS A 41 80.47 56.08 32.01
N ILE A 42 80.29 55.89 30.70
CA ILE A 42 79.53 56.85 29.87
C ILE A 42 78.01 56.86 30.12
N PHE A 43 77.46 55.86 30.82
CA PHE A 43 76.01 55.74 31.07
C PHE A 43 75.56 56.33 32.42
N CYS A 44 76.32 56.12 33.51
CA CYS A 44 76.04 56.72 34.82
C CYS A 44 76.89 57.97 35.15
N LEU A 45 77.84 58.33 34.28
CA LEU A 45 78.72 59.50 34.41
C LEU A 45 79.58 59.54 35.69
N ASN A 46 79.79 58.37 36.32
CA ASN A 46 80.66 58.20 37.47
C ASN A 46 81.97 57.51 37.09
N TYR A 47 83.01 57.70 37.91
CA TYR A 47 84.21 56.86 37.88
C TYR A 47 83.97 55.56 38.66
N VAL A 48 84.50 54.45 38.15
CA VAL A 48 84.45 53.12 38.77
C VAL A 48 85.83 52.47 38.69
N CYS A 49 86.08 51.46 39.52
CA CYS A 49 87.26 50.59 39.38
C CYS A 49 87.24 49.87 38.02
N LYS A 50 88.41 49.67 37.40
CA LYS A 50 88.54 48.92 36.12
C LYS A 50 87.90 47.53 36.17
N THR A 51 87.94 46.85 37.32
CA THR A 51 87.30 45.55 37.57
C THR A 51 85.78 45.56 37.34
N HIS A 52 85.12 46.70 37.49
CA HIS A 52 83.68 46.87 37.27
C HIS A 52 83.34 47.40 35.87
N ILE A 53 84.32 47.60 34.98
CA ILE A 53 84.06 47.86 33.55
C ILE A 53 83.94 46.52 32.82
N VAL A 54 82.77 46.24 32.26
CA VAL A 54 82.50 44.93 31.62
C VAL A 54 82.70 45.01 30.11
N LYS A 55 82.29 46.11 29.46
CA LYS A 55 82.36 46.27 27.99
C LYS A 55 82.75 47.67 27.54
N LYS A 56 83.03 47.78 26.25
CA LYS A 56 83.00 49.02 25.47
C LYS A 56 81.67 49.09 24.70
N ARG A 57 81.09 50.28 24.55
CA ARG A 57 79.88 50.56 23.73
C ARG A 57 80.02 51.91 23.03
N LYS A 58 79.34 52.13 21.90
CA LYS A 58 79.17 53.48 21.33
C LYS A 58 78.49 54.39 22.36
N ASP A 59 78.90 55.66 22.43
CA ASP A 59 78.23 56.68 23.22
C ASP A 59 76.91 57.05 22.52
N PRO A 60 75.75 56.92 23.18
CA PRO A 60 74.45 57.19 22.56
C PRO A 60 74.23 58.65 22.13
N LEU A 61 75.16 59.58 22.42
CA LEU A 61 75.12 60.97 21.94
C LEU A 61 76.31 61.35 21.04
N ILE A 62 77.25 60.43 20.75
CA ILE A 62 78.42 60.71 19.90
C ILE A 62 78.77 59.44 19.11
N GLU A 63 78.31 59.38 17.86
CA GLU A 63 78.20 58.13 17.09
C GLU A 63 79.54 57.40 16.84
N ASP A 64 80.64 58.13 16.74
CA ASP A 64 82.00 57.58 16.55
C ASP A 64 82.73 57.24 17.86
N LYS A 65 82.20 57.68 19.01
CA LYS A 65 82.93 57.62 20.28
C LYS A 65 82.62 56.34 21.04
N ILE A 66 83.60 55.46 21.16
CA ILE A 66 83.46 54.22 21.94
C ILE A 66 83.83 54.49 23.41
N GLY A 67 82.82 54.51 24.28
CA GLY A 67 82.96 54.63 25.73
C GLY A 67 83.06 53.30 26.47
N LYS A 68 83.32 53.37 27.78
CA LYS A 68 83.31 52.22 28.71
C LYS A 68 82.02 52.20 29.52
N ILE A 69 81.50 51.01 29.83
CA ILE A 69 80.29 50.83 30.65
C ILE A 69 80.61 50.01 31.91
N CYS A 70 80.04 50.41 33.05
CA CYS A 70 80.12 49.64 34.29
C CYS A 70 79.10 48.49 34.32
N ARG A 71 79.34 47.49 35.18
CA ARG A 71 78.50 46.29 35.30
C ARG A 71 77.01 46.60 35.49
N GLU A 72 76.67 47.36 36.51
CA GLU A 72 75.30 47.83 36.79
C GLU A 72 74.60 48.46 35.56
N CYS A 73 75.29 49.29 34.78
CA CYS A 73 74.72 49.90 33.59
C CYS A 73 74.58 48.91 32.41
N GLU A 74 75.47 47.92 32.28
CA GLU A 74 75.33 46.82 31.31
C GLU A 74 74.12 45.94 31.67
N ASP A 75 74.01 45.56 32.94
CA ASP A 75 72.95 44.71 33.49
C ASP A 75 71.58 45.42 33.39
N LEU A 76 71.50 46.72 33.67
CA LEU A 76 70.28 47.52 33.53
C LEU A 76 69.85 47.69 32.06
N ILE A 77 70.78 47.79 31.11
CA ILE A 77 70.46 47.77 29.66
C ILE A 77 69.97 46.38 29.22
N LEU A 78 70.56 45.31 29.76
CA LEU A 78 70.11 43.94 29.47
C LEU A 78 68.71 43.69 30.03
N TYR A 79 68.45 44.10 31.27
CA TYR A 79 67.14 44.04 31.91
C TYR A 79 66.08 44.79 31.09
N GLN A 80 66.33 46.05 30.70
CA GLN A 80 65.42 46.82 29.84
C GLN A 80 65.12 46.12 28.50
N LYS A 81 66.12 45.50 27.87
CA LYS A 81 65.94 44.72 26.63
C LYS A 81 65.13 43.43 26.85
N ILE A 82 65.26 42.79 28.01
CA ILE A 82 64.50 41.59 28.36
C ILE A 82 63.04 41.96 28.66
N MET A 83 62.81 42.98 29.49
CA MET A 83 61.47 43.47 29.83
C MET A 83 60.70 43.97 28.60
N SER A 84 61.35 44.72 27.70
CA SER A 84 60.73 45.16 26.44
C SER A 84 60.33 43.98 25.53
N LYS A 85 61.15 42.91 25.48
CA LYS A 85 60.79 41.67 24.78
C LYS A 85 59.66 40.90 25.47
N HIS A 86 59.61 40.89 26.80
CA HIS A 86 58.53 40.28 27.57
C HIS A 86 57.20 40.99 27.28
N GLN A 87 57.16 42.31 27.44
CA GLN A 87 55.98 43.14 27.19
C GLN A 87 55.43 42.96 25.77
N LYS A 88 56.30 42.87 24.75
CA LYS A 88 55.84 42.59 23.37
C LYS A 88 55.21 41.19 23.24
N LYS A 89 55.84 40.15 23.80
CA LYS A 89 55.28 38.78 23.81
C LYS A 89 53.97 38.67 24.60
N GLU A 90 53.88 39.41 25.69
CA GLU A 90 52.69 39.46 26.55
C GLU A 90 51.52 40.14 25.83
N GLN A 91 51.78 41.21 25.07
CA GLN A 91 50.81 41.82 24.15
C GLN A 91 50.41 40.86 23.01
N GLU A 92 51.37 40.17 22.39
CA GLU A 92 51.11 39.15 21.35
C GLU A 92 50.20 38.02 21.88
N LEU A 93 50.47 37.51 23.10
CA LEU A 93 49.64 36.51 23.76
C LEU A 93 48.25 37.05 24.13
N GLN A 94 48.13 38.28 24.63
CA GLN A 94 46.83 38.90 24.95
C GLN A 94 45.97 39.17 23.70
N VAL A 95 46.57 39.31 22.52
CA VAL A 95 45.83 39.37 21.24
C VAL A 95 45.37 37.97 20.85
N GLN A 96 46.27 36.98 20.87
CA GLN A 96 45.92 35.58 20.54
C GLN A 96 44.84 35.01 21.46
N ASP A 97 44.90 35.25 22.77
CA ASP A 97 43.90 34.79 23.74
C ASP A 97 42.51 35.38 23.46
N LYS A 98 42.43 36.65 23.06
CA LYS A 98 41.18 37.29 22.61
C LYS A 98 40.67 36.73 21.29
N GLU A 99 41.55 36.46 20.34
CA GLU A 99 41.20 35.82 19.06
C GLU A 99 40.67 34.39 19.29
N PHE A 100 41.32 33.59 20.14
CA PHE A 100 40.83 32.27 20.54
C PHE A 100 39.49 32.35 21.30
N SER A 101 39.34 33.27 22.25
CA SER A 101 38.09 33.46 22.99
C SER A 101 36.93 33.84 22.05
N ASN A 102 37.14 34.79 21.13
CA ASN A 102 36.16 35.17 20.12
C ASN A 102 35.79 33.99 19.21
N ASN A 103 36.78 33.21 18.74
CA ASN A 103 36.55 32.04 17.91
C ASN A 103 35.78 30.93 18.65
N LEU A 104 36.09 30.69 19.92
CA LEU A 104 35.35 29.74 20.76
C LEU A 104 33.89 30.18 20.99
N ASN A 105 33.65 31.48 21.21
CA ASN A 105 32.30 32.04 21.34
C ASN A 105 31.50 31.89 20.03
N ASN A 106 32.13 32.15 18.88
CA ASN A 106 31.52 31.98 17.57
C ASN A 106 31.15 30.50 17.29
N VAL A 107 32.07 29.56 17.56
CA VAL A 107 31.84 28.12 17.40
C VAL A 107 30.76 27.62 18.36
N ASN A 108 30.73 28.10 19.61
CA ASN A 108 29.67 27.77 20.56
C ASN A 108 28.30 28.28 20.09
N SER A 109 28.21 29.51 19.56
CA SER A 109 26.96 30.03 18.97
C SER A 109 26.46 29.13 17.83
N GLN A 110 27.34 28.81 16.87
CA GLN A 110 27.01 27.91 15.76
C GLN A 110 26.56 26.53 16.25
N PHE A 111 27.13 26.02 17.34
CA PHE A 111 26.71 24.76 17.94
C PHE A 111 25.30 24.84 18.57
N GLN A 112 24.94 25.94 19.25
CA GLN A 112 23.58 26.15 19.74
C GLN A 112 22.57 26.30 18.60
N ASP A 113 22.93 27.00 17.52
CA ASP A 113 22.09 27.15 16.32
C ASP A 113 21.81 25.77 15.68
N LEU A 114 22.84 24.92 15.57
CA LEU A 114 22.71 23.55 15.05
C LEU A 114 21.85 22.65 15.97
N LEU A 115 21.97 22.76 17.29
CA LEU A 115 21.09 22.05 18.23
C LEU A 115 19.62 22.48 18.09
N SER A 116 19.36 23.77 17.90
CA SER A 116 18.01 24.28 17.65
C SER A 116 17.43 23.78 16.32
N GLN A 117 18.25 23.74 15.28
CA GLN A 117 17.87 23.14 13.98
C GLN A 117 17.59 21.64 14.11
N GLU A 118 18.42 20.90 14.84
CA GLU A 118 18.22 19.45 15.07
C GLU A 118 16.90 19.16 15.80
N GLN A 119 16.58 19.93 16.85
CA GLN A 119 15.29 19.82 17.57
C GLN A 119 14.10 20.16 16.66
N THR A 120 14.23 21.21 15.84
CA THR A 120 13.19 21.61 14.87
C THR A 120 12.94 20.52 13.83
N ILE A 121 14.00 19.91 13.29
CA ILE A 121 13.92 18.80 12.33
C ILE A 121 13.29 17.57 12.98
N LYS A 122 13.70 17.19 14.20
CA LYS A 122 13.09 16.08 14.96
C LYS A 122 11.59 16.30 15.15
N TYR A 123 11.17 17.48 15.60
CA TYR A 123 9.74 17.81 15.79
C TYR A 123 8.93 17.68 14.49
N GLN A 124 9.47 18.16 13.36
CA GLN A 124 8.79 18.07 12.07
C GLN A 124 8.72 16.62 11.57
N ILE A 125 9.77 15.81 11.75
CA ILE A 125 9.74 14.36 11.45
C ILE A 125 8.66 13.64 12.29
N ASP A 126 8.65 13.89 13.61
CA ASP A 126 7.67 13.32 14.54
C ASP A 126 6.22 13.66 14.16
N LYS A 127 6.00 14.88 13.67
CA LYS A 127 4.69 15.37 13.21
C LYS A 127 4.29 14.70 11.89
N ASP A 128 5.19 14.62 10.92
CA ASP A 128 4.91 14.04 9.60
C ASP A 128 4.70 12.52 9.69
N GLN A 129 5.42 11.83 10.57
CA GLN A 129 5.16 10.42 10.90
C GLN A 129 3.74 10.22 11.45
N LYS A 130 3.33 11.03 12.43
CA LYS A 130 1.97 10.97 13.02
C LYS A 130 0.88 11.35 12.02
N GLU A 131 1.18 12.14 10.99
CA GLU A 131 0.25 12.40 9.89
C GLU A 131 0.19 11.23 8.90
N HIS A 132 1.32 10.59 8.60
CA HIS A 132 1.39 9.39 7.77
C HIS A 132 0.63 8.21 8.41
N GLU A 133 0.84 7.96 9.71
CA GLU A 133 0.13 6.91 10.45
C GLU A 133 -1.39 7.09 10.40
N LYS A 134 -1.90 8.33 10.53
CA LYS A 134 -3.32 8.65 10.40
C LYS A 134 -3.83 8.40 8.98
N LYS A 135 -3.06 8.77 7.96
CA LYS A 135 -3.38 8.50 6.55
C LYS A 135 -3.42 6.99 6.27
N ASP A 136 -2.46 6.22 6.78
CA ASP A 136 -2.44 4.75 6.64
C ASP A 136 -3.63 4.09 7.36
N GLN A 137 -4.00 4.57 8.55
CA GLN A 137 -5.19 4.10 9.27
C GLN A 137 -6.46 4.39 8.48
N GLN A 138 -6.61 5.61 7.94
CA GLN A 138 -7.76 5.97 7.10
C GLN A 138 -7.81 5.16 5.80
N ILE A 139 -6.67 4.92 5.15
CA ILE A 139 -6.60 4.07 3.94
C ILE A 139 -7.03 2.63 4.26
N LYS A 140 -6.58 2.06 5.38
CA LYS A 140 -6.99 0.71 5.83
C LYS A 140 -8.49 0.63 6.11
N LEU A 141 -9.07 1.66 6.73
CA LEU A 141 -10.53 1.76 6.94
C LEU A 141 -11.28 1.85 5.60
N ASN A 142 -10.87 2.74 4.70
CA ASN A 142 -11.50 2.94 3.39
C ASN A 142 -11.43 1.66 2.52
N ILE A 143 -10.32 0.93 2.57
CA ILE A 143 -10.15 -0.36 1.88
C ILE A 143 -11.12 -1.38 2.47
N LYS A 144 -11.15 -1.55 3.81
CA LYS A 144 -12.04 -2.51 4.45
C LYS A 144 -13.51 -2.21 4.12
N GLU A 145 -13.95 -0.95 4.18
CA GLU A 145 -15.31 -0.61 3.77
C GLU A 145 -15.60 -0.93 2.30
N ALA A 146 -14.61 -0.79 1.41
CA ALA A 146 -14.77 -1.15 0.00
C ALA A 146 -14.88 -2.68 -0.19
N GLU A 147 -14.08 -3.45 0.55
CA GLU A 147 -14.17 -4.92 0.61
C GLU A 147 -15.52 -5.38 1.18
N ASP A 148 -15.98 -4.79 2.28
CA ASP A 148 -17.27 -5.09 2.90
C ASP A 148 -18.44 -4.76 1.94
N ARG A 149 -18.40 -3.61 1.25
CA ARG A 149 -19.38 -3.25 0.19
C ARG A 149 -19.33 -4.22 -1.00
N GLN A 150 -18.14 -4.62 -1.45
CA GLN A 150 -17.99 -5.58 -2.55
C GLN A 150 -18.52 -6.97 -2.14
N ASN A 151 -18.27 -7.41 -0.91
CA ASN A 151 -18.79 -8.66 -0.37
C ASN A 151 -20.32 -8.65 -0.27
N GLN A 152 -20.94 -7.54 0.13
CA GLN A 152 -22.41 -7.39 0.09
C GLN A 152 -22.96 -7.54 -1.34
N LEU A 153 -22.40 -6.80 -2.31
CA LEU A 153 -22.83 -6.87 -3.72
C LEU A 153 -22.67 -8.27 -4.31
N ASN A 154 -21.58 -8.98 -3.95
CA ASN A 154 -21.38 -10.38 -4.35
C ASN A 154 -22.47 -11.31 -3.78
N GLN A 155 -22.87 -11.14 -2.52
CA GLN A 155 -23.95 -11.93 -1.91
C GLN A 155 -25.33 -11.61 -2.52
N GLU A 156 -25.60 -10.35 -2.84
CA GLU A 156 -26.84 -9.93 -3.51
C GLU A 156 -26.91 -10.46 -4.95
N SER A 157 -25.80 -10.37 -5.69
CA SER A 157 -25.66 -10.95 -7.03
C SER A 157 -25.86 -12.48 -7.02
N LEU A 158 -25.34 -13.18 -6.01
CA LEU A 158 -25.53 -14.64 -5.86
C LEU A 158 -27.01 -14.98 -5.64
N LYS A 159 -27.68 -14.30 -4.70
CA LYS A 159 -29.12 -14.47 -4.42
C LYS A 159 -29.98 -14.22 -5.66
N LEU A 160 -29.67 -13.16 -6.41
CA LEU A 160 -30.37 -12.81 -7.65
C LEU A 160 -30.13 -13.85 -8.75
N SER A 161 -28.90 -14.35 -8.88
CA SER A 161 -28.57 -15.43 -9.82
C SER A 161 -29.32 -16.72 -9.51
N GLU A 162 -29.48 -17.08 -8.22
CA GLU A 162 -30.28 -18.24 -7.83
C GLU A 162 -31.79 -18.06 -8.11
N GLN A 163 -32.32 -16.84 -7.95
CA GLN A 163 -33.71 -16.53 -8.30
C GLN A 163 -33.93 -16.69 -9.82
N TYR A 164 -33.04 -16.13 -10.64
CA TYR A 164 -33.12 -16.31 -12.10
C TYR A 164 -32.98 -17.77 -12.50
N ARG A 165 -32.09 -18.55 -11.88
CA ARG A 165 -31.94 -19.99 -12.16
C ARG A 165 -33.26 -20.75 -11.90
N LYS A 166 -33.91 -20.51 -10.76
CA LYS A 166 -35.22 -21.10 -10.42
C LYS A 166 -36.32 -20.69 -11.42
N LEU A 167 -36.32 -19.44 -11.88
CA LEU A 167 -37.28 -18.98 -12.90
C LEU A 167 -37.05 -19.66 -14.26
N VAL A 168 -35.79 -19.91 -14.66
CA VAL A 168 -35.45 -20.67 -15.88
C VAL A 168 -35.84 -22.14 -15.74
N GLU A 169 -35.55 -22.77 -14.60
CA GLU A 169 -35.98 -24.15 -14.28
C GLU A 169 -37.51 -24.29 -14.40
N ILE A 170 -38.28 -23.36 -13.82
CA ILE A 170 -39.75 -23.31 -13.91
C ILE A 170 -40.22 -23.08 -15.35
N LYS A 171 -39.58 -22.17 -16.11
CA LYS A 171 -39.93 -21.95 -17.53
C LYS A 171 -39.74 -23.23 -18.34
N GLN A 172 -38.60 -23.90 -18.22
CA GLN A 172 -38.31 -25.14 -18.94
C GLN A 172 -39.29 -26.27 -18.58
N GLY A 173 -39.74 -26.34 -17.32
CA GLY A 173 -40.81 -27.25 -16.91
C GLY A 173 -42.11 -27.00 -17.66
N LYS A 174 -42.60 -25.75 -17.67
CA LYS A 174 -43.82 -25.36 -18.39
C LYS A 174 -43.71 -25.47 -19.90
N GLU A 175 -42.51 -25.30 -20.46
CA GLU A 175 -42.26 -25.41 -21.90
C GLU A 175 -42.35 -26.88 -22.36
N LYS A 176 -41.91 -27.85 -21.52
CA LYS A 176 -42.15 -29.28 -21.72
C LYS A 176 -43.61 -29.70 -21.50
N GLU A 177 -44.26 -29.16 -20.47
CA GLU A 177 -45.69 -29.37 -20.21
C GLU A 177 -46.54 -28.93 -21.41
N LYS A 178 -46.24 -27.75 -21.97
CA LYS A 178 -46.87 -27.25 -23.21
C LYS A 178 -46.64 -28.19 -24.40
N GLN A 179 -45.42 -28.70 -24.60
CA GLN A 179 -45.11 -29.65 -25.67
C GLN A 179 -45.98 -30.93 -25.54
N LEU A 180 -46.04 -31.51 -24.35
CA LEU A 180 -46.83 -32.72 -24.08
C LEU A 180 -48.34 -32.50 -24.26
N LEU A 181 -48.87 -31.34 -23.84
CA LEU A 181 -50.27 -30.97 -24.11
C LEU A 181 -50.53 -30.75 -25.60
N GLN A 182 -49.56 -30.23 -26.36
CA GLN A 182 -49.68 -30.03 -27.80
C GLN A 182 -49.66 -31.36 -28.56
N GLU A 183 -48.81 -32.33 -28.17
CA GLU A 183 -48.85 -33.71 -28.68
C GLU A 183 -50.18 -34.43 -28.38
N GLN A 184 -50.78 -34.18 -27.21
CA GLN A 184 -52.09 -34.74 -26.87
C GLN A 184 -53.21 -34.14 -27.73
N LEU A 185 -53.16 -32.82 -27.99
CA LEU A 185 -54.14 -32.13 -28.82
C LEU A 185 -54.03 -32.58 -30.29
N GLU A 186 -52.82 -32.76 -30.81
CA GLU A 186 -52.57 -33.29 -32.16
C GLU A 186 -53.09 -34.72 -32.33
N LYS A 187 -52.93 -35.58 -31.31
CA LYS A 187 -53.54 -36.93 -31.30
C LYS A 187 -55.07 -36.87 -31.35
N LEU A 188 -55.69 -36.07 -30.47
CA LEU A 188 -57.15 -35.91 -30.46
C LEU A 188 -57.70 -35.35 -31.79
N GLN A 189 -56.96 -34.49 -32.48
CA GLN A 189 -57.33 -34.00 -33.81
C GLN A 189 -57.24 -35.07 -34.90
N ASN A 190 -56.30 -36.01 -34.79
CA ASN A 190 -56.22 -37.16 -35.68
C ASN A 190 -57.34 -38.17 -35.40
N ASP A 191 -57.60 -38.47 -34.12
CA ASP A 191 -58.71 -39.32 -33.69
C ASP A 191 -60.07 -38.74 -34.16
N GLU A 192 -60.27 -37.41 -34.06
CA GLU A 192 -61.46 -36.73 -34.56
C GLU A 192 -61.60 -36.86 -36.09
N GLN A 193 -60.51 -36.67 -36.85
CA GLN A 193 -60.52 -36.85 -38.30
C GLN A 193 -60.83 -38.30 -38.72
N GLU A 194 -60.31 -39.29 -37.99
CA GLU A 194 -60.64 -40.70 -38.26
C GLU A 194 -62.13 -40.97 -37.97
N ILE A 195 -62.66 -40.48 -36.85
CA ILE A 195 -64.09 -40.60 -36.51
C ILE A 195 -64.97 -39.88 -37.55
N GLN A 196 -64.57 -38.71 -38.05
CA GLN A 196 -65.29 -38.02 -39.14
C GLN A 196 -65.29 -38.86 -40.43
N LEU A 197 -64.15 -39.45 -40.81
CA LEU A 197 -64.04 -40.34 -41.98
C LEU A 197 -64.87 -41.62 -41.83
N GLN A 198 -64.83 -42.28 -40.67
CA GLN A 198 -65.65 -43.46 -40.36
C GLN A 198 -67.14 -43.12 -40.43
N ASN A 199 -67.58 -41.98 -39.86
CA ASN A 199 -68.96 -41.51 -39.98
C ASN A 199 -69.37 -41.26 -41.44
N GLN A 200 -68.49 -40.70 -42.27
CA GLN A 200 -68.78 -40.50 -43.69
C GLN A 200 -68.93 -41.84 -44.44
N GLN A 201 -68.06 -42.82 -44.17
CA GLN A 201 -68.19 -44.17 -44.72
C GLN A 201 -69.51 -44.85 -44.30
N ILE A 202 -69.92 -44.69 -43.04
CA ILE A 202 -71.21 -45.20 -42.54
C ILE A 202 -72.39 -44.52 -43.23
N GLN A 203 -72.35 -43.19 -43.43
CA GLN A 203 -73.38 -42.45 -44.16
C GLN A 203 -73.50 -42.92 -45.63
N ASP A 204 -72.37 -43.20 -46.30
CA ASP A 204 -72.38 -43.70 -47.67
C ASP A 204 -72.87 -45.17 -47.75
N GLN A 205 -72.54 -46.01 -46.77
CA GLN A 205 -73.15 -47.35 -46.64
C GLN A 205 -74.67 -47.26 -46.42
N ILE A 206 -75.15 -46.34 -45.57
CA ILE A 206 -76.59 -46.12 -45.34
C ILE A 206 -77.29 -45.70 -46.64
N LYS A 207 -76.68 -44.83 -47.46
CA LYS A 207 -77.22 -44.48 -48.80
C LYS A 207 -77.37 -45.73 -49.66
N ILE A 208 -76.30 -46.53 -49.82
CA ILE A 208 -76.32 -47.76 -50.62
C ILE A 208 -77.38 -48.75 -50.14
N VAL A 209 -77.52 -48.94 -48.82
CA VAL A 209 -78.55 -49.82 -48.23
C VAL A 209 -79.95 -49.25 -48.46
N SER A 210 -80.16 -47.94 -48.34
CA SER A 210 -81.46 -47.30 -48.60
C SER A 210 -81.88 -47.39 -50.07
N GLU A 211 -80.94 -47.21 -51.00
CA GLU A 211 -81.17 -47.43 -52.42
C GLU A 211 -81.54 -48.89 -52.71
N ASN A 212 -80.82 -49.85 -52.13
CA ASN A 212 -81.09 -51.26 -52.33
C ASN A 212 -82.43 -51.68 -51.72
N ASN A 213 -82.79 -51.13 -50.55
CA ASN A 213 -84.13 -51.29 -49.98
C ASN A 213 -85.22 -50.70 -50.90
N SER A 214 -85.00 -49.53 -51.52
CA SER A 214 -85.98 -48.97 -52.46
C SER A 214 -86.14 -49.83 -53.72
N LYS A 215 -85.04 -50.37 -54.27
CA LYS A 215 -85.03 -51.32 -55.39
C LYS A 215 -85.78 -52.62 -55.02
N LEU A 216 -85.55 -53.15 -53.81
CA LEU A 216 -86.26 -54.31 -53.28
C LEU A 216 -87.75 -54.03 -53.05
N THR A 217 -88.13 -52.86 -52.52
CA THR A 217 -89.54 -52.47 -52.37
C THR A 217 -90.26 -52.36 -53.72
N LEU A 218 -89.59 -51.83 -54.75
CA LEU A 218 -90.12 -51.81 -56.13
C LEU A 218 -90.28 -53.24 -56.70
N GLN A 219 -89.31 -54.13 -56.47
CA GLN A 219 -89.41 -55.54 -56.88
C GLN A 219 -90.53 -56.28 -56.13
N ILE A 220 -90.70 -56.04 -54.84
CA ILE A 220 -91.80 -56.60 -54.05
C ILE A 220 -93.15 -56.10 -54.57
N ALA A 221 -93.28 -54.81 -54.88
CA ALA A 221 -94.50 -54.27 -55.49
C ALA A 221 -94.80 -54.88 -56.87
N GLN A 222 -93.78 -55.11 -57.70
CA GLN A 222 -93.92 -55.83 -58.98
C GLN A 222 -94.36 -57.28 -58.78
N LEU A 223 -93.77 -57.99 -57.81
CA LEU A 223 -94.14 -59.38 -57.49
C LEU A 223 -95.56 -59.48 -56.91
N SER A 224 -95.97 -58.57 -56.01
CA SER A 224 -97.35 -58.53 -55.49
C SER A 224 -98.38 -58.24 -56.59
N ASN A 225 -98.05 -57.38 -57.56
CA ASN A 225 -98.91 -57.14 -58.73
C ASN A 225 -99.01 -58.38 -59.65
N ASN A 226 -97.97 -59.22 -59.72
CA ASN A 226 -98.05 -60.50 -60.44
C ASN A 226 -98.88 -61.53 -59.65
N VAL A 227 -98.72 -61.63 -58.32
CA VAL A 227 -99.51 -62.53 -57.46
C VAL A 227 -101.02 -62.20 -57.54
N GLN A 228 -101.40 -60.92 -57.63
CA GLN A 228 -102.81 -60.53 -57.85
C GLN A 228 -103.39 -60.96 -59.21
N ASN A 229 -102.56 -61.36 -60.18
CA ASN A 229 -103.01 -61.96 -61.44
C ASN A 229 -103.07 -63.50 -61.37
N ASP A 230 -102.17 -64.15 -60.61
CA ASP A 230 -102.08 -65.62 -60.53
C ASP A 230 -102.95 -66.28 -59.43
N GLU A 231 -103.41 -65.56 -58.39
CA GLU A 231 -104.31 -66.12 -57.34
C GLU A 231 -105.75 -66.43 -57.81
N ARG A 232 -105.96 -66.75 -59.10
CA ARG A 232 -107.24 -67.18 -59.66
C ARG A 232 -107.37 -68.68 -59.98
N GLU A 233 -106.36 -69.53 -59.72
CA GLU A 233 -106.53 -70.97 -59.86
C GLU A 233 -105.94 -71.89 -58.76
N LYS A 234 -106.81 -72.80 -58.30
CA LYS A 234 -106.54 -74.12 -57.69
C LYS A 234 -106.14 -74.15 -56.20
N LYS A 235 -106.23 -75.37 -55.62
CA LYS A 235 -106.37 -75.62 -54.17
C LYS A 235 -105.42 -76.73 -53.69
N SER A 236 -104.87 -76.54 -52.48
CA SER A 236 -104.60 -77.54 -51.41
C SER A 236 -103.75 -78.81 -51.69
N ILE A 237 -102.83 -79.15 -50.77
CA ILE A 237 -102.78 -80.42 -49.97
C ILE A 237 -101.41 -80.61 -49.24
N PHE A 238 -101.46 -80.65 -47.89
CA PHE A 238 -100.61 -81.37 -46.91
C PHE A 238 -99.06 -81.24 -46.77
N ASN A 239 -98.66 -80.68 -45.61
CA ASN A 239 -97.85 -81.28 -44.50
C ASN A 239 -96.31 -81.56 -44.49
N ALA A 240 -95.68 -81.01 -43.42
CA ALA A 240 -94.89 -81.67 -42.34
C ALA A 240 -93.34 -81.59 -42.27
N TYR A 241 -92.85 -81.79 -41.02
CA TYR A 241 -91.47 -81.72 -40.45
C TYR A 241 -90.89 -80.29 -40.30
N THR A 242 -90.59 -79.68 -39.14
CA THR A 242 -89.87 -80.01 -37.87
C THR A 242 -88.33 -79.98 -37.98
N THR A 243 -87.54 -79.43 -37.04
CA THR A 243 -87.84 -78.99 -35.64
C THR A 243 -87.32 -77.53 -35.40
N SER A 244 -86.72 -77.02 -34.29
CA SER A 244 -86.15 -77.51 -33.01
C SER A 244 -86.25 -76.45 -31.87
N ASN A 245 -85.67 -76.72 -30.68
CA ASN A 245 -85.65 -75.83 -29.50
C ASN A 245 -84.30 -75.07 -29.36
N PHE A 246 -84.28 -73.89 -28.74
CA PHE A 246 -83.86 -73.69 -27.32
C PHE A 246 -83.80 -72.20 -26.88
N GLY A 247 -84.00 -71.95 -25.58
CA GLY A 247 -83.31 -70.85 -24.86
C GLY A 247 -84.03 -69.51 -24.67
N THR A 248 -84.91 -69.41 -23.67
CA THR A 248 -85.30 -68.12 -23.06
C THR A 248 -84.30 -67.73 -21.97
N ILE A 249 -84.01 -66.43 -21.80
CA ILE A 249 -83.80 -65.78 -20.48
C ILE A 249 -84.02 -64.27 -20.64
N GLN A 250 -84.82 -63.67 -19.75
CA GLN A 250 -84.83 -62.23 -19.46
C GLN A 250 -84.21 -62.03 -18.08
N ILE A 251 -83.30 -61.06 -17.92
CA ILE A 251 -83.01 -60.45 -16.61
C ILE A 251 -82.74 -58.95 -16.81
N ASP A 252 -83.65 -58.11 -16.32
CA ASP A 252 -83.35 -56.73 -15.93
C ASP A 252 -82.75 -56.71 -14.51
N SER A 253 -81.79 -55.83 -14.23
CA SER A 253 -81.68 -55.16 -12.92
C SER A 253 -80.60 -54.08 -12.88
N LYS A 254 -80.74 -53.15 -11.92
CA LYS A 254 -79.84 -52.02 -11.64
C LYS A 254 -79.19 -52.21 -10.27
N GLN A 255 -77.91 -51.89 -10.13
CA GLN A 255 -77.21 -51.31 -8.95
C GLN A 255 -75.70 -51.26 -9.29
N ALA A 256 -74.88 -50.22 -9.01
CA ALA A 256 -74.78 -49.23 -7.93
C ALA A 256 -73.94 -49.71 -6.72
N SER A 257 -73.25 -48.75 -6.07
CA SER A 257 -72.19 -48.90 -5.04
C SER A 257 -70.85 -49.39 -5.61
N GLU A 258 -69.75 -48.62 -5.59
CA GLU A 258 -68.92 -48.17 -4.44
C GLU A 258 -68.17 -49.31 -3.70
N ILE A 259 -66.83 -49.18 -3.64
CA ILE A 259 -65.98 -49.40 -2.45
C ILE A 259 -64.54 -48.92 -2.75
N MET A 260 -63.95 -48.21 -1.77
CA MET A 260 -62.51 -47.96 -1.63
C MET A 260 -62.05 -48.65 -0.33
N PRO A 261 -60.78 -49.11 -0.16
CA PRO A 261 -59.72 -48.13 0.11
C PRO A 261 -58.24 -48.50 -0.21
N ARG A 262 -57.44 -47.43 -0.14
CA ARG A 262 -55.99 -47.28 0.03
C ARG A 262 -55.33 -48.13 1.15
N PRO A 263 -54.12 -48.70 0.93
CA PRO A 263 -53.15 -49.04 1.98
C PRO A 263 -52.09 -47.94 2.19
N SER A 264 -51.33 -47.98 3.29
CA SER A 264 -50.52 -46.84 3.77
C SER A 264 -49.08 -47.16 4.20
N LYS A 265 -48.17 -46.19 3.99
CA LYS A 265 -46.90 -45.92 4.70
C LYS A 265 -46.02 -47.11 5.13
N GLN A 266 -44.78 -47.15 4.61
CA GLN A 266 -43.62 -47.41 5.47
C GLN A 266 -42.52 -46.35 5.24
N LYS A 267 -41.88 -45.94 6.33
CA LYS A 267 -40.63 -45.16 6.35
C LYS A 267 -39.47 -46.16 6.43
N LYS A 268 -38.35 -45.88 5.76
CA LYS A 268 -37.02 -46.26 6.25
C LYS A 268 -36.02 -45.15 5.94
N GLU A 269 -35.32 -44.72 6.98
CA GLU A 269 -34.12 -43.90 6.90
C GLU A 269 -32.92 -44.84 7.00
N ILE A 270 -31.95 -44.70 6.09
CA ILE A 270 -30.55 -45.14 6.27
C ILE A 270 -29.70 -44.03 5.68
N ASP A 271 -28.63 -43.66 6.37
CA ASP A 271 -27.74 -42.54 6.04
C ASP A 271 -26.28 -43.00 6.03
N GLN A 272 -25.45 -42.39 5.16
CA GLN A 272 -23.98 -42.53 5.08
C GLN A 272 -23.43 -43.96 4.74
N HIS A 273 -22.28 -44.16 4.07
CA HIS A 273 -21.33 -43.26 3.38
C HIS A 273 -20.44 -44.06 2.37
N VAL A 274 -19.35 -43.42 1.89
CA VAL A 274 -18.12 -44.02 1.26
C VAL A 274 -18.07 -44.19 -0.28
N ARG A 275 -17.36 -43.22 -0.90
CA ARG A 275 -16.40 -43.30 -2.04
C ARG A 275 -16.71 -44.09 -3.33
N SER A 276 -16.80 -43.34 -4.42
CA SER A 276 -15.90 -43.43 -5.59
C SER A 276 -15.75 -41.98 -6.09
N ASP A 277 -14.57 -41.37 -6.22
CA ASP A 277 -13.47 -41.70 -7.13
C ASP A 277 -13.93 -41.81 -8.59
N ASP A 278 -14.10 -40.66 -9.24
CA ASP A 278 -13.72 -40.53 -10.66
C ASP A 278 -13.31 -39.08 -11.00
N ALA A 279 -12.49 -38.90 -12.03
CA ALA A 279 -11.71 -37.67 -12.22
C ALA A 279 -12.30 -36.69 -13.25
N PHE A 280 -12.16 -35.38 -12.99
CA PHE A 280 -12.05 -34.40 -14.08
C PHE A 280 -10.97 -33.36 -13.79
N CYS A 281 -10.08 -33.14 -14.78
CA CYS A 281 -8.87 -32.34 -14.63
C CYS A 281 -9.03 -30.98 -15.32
N CYS A 282 -8.83 -29.89 -14.57
CA CYS A 282 -8.68 -28.53 -15.11
C CYS A 282 -7.45 -27.85 -14.49
N TYR A 283 -6.67 -27.15 -15.34
CA TYR A 283 -5.32 -26.68 -15.01
C TYR A 283 -5.29 -25.48 -14.05
N LYS A 284 -4.31 -25.49 -13.13
CA LYS A 284 -3.80 -24.26 -12.48
C LYS A 284 -2.86 -23.53 -13.46
N PHE A 285 -2.99 -22.20 -13.58
CA PHE A 285 -2.22 -21.41 -14.55
C PHE A 285 -1.59 -20.15 -13.92
N ILE A 286 -0.39 -20.28 -13.34
CA ILE A 286 0.44 -19.16 -12.81
C ILE A 286 1.93 -19.61 -12.80
N PRO A 287 2.93 -18.72 -12.98
CA PRO A 287 3.17 -17.83 -14.12
C PRO A 287 4.53 -18.09 -14.81
N SER A 288 4.72 -17.61 -16.04
CA SER A 288 6.05 -17.51 -16.68
C SER A 288 6.78 -16.22 -16.28
N LYS A 289 8.13 -16.24 -16.27
CA LYS A 289 8.99 -15.15 -15.76
C LYS A 289 9.49 -14.18 -16.84
N SER A 290 9.90 -12.99 -16.38
CA SER A 290 10.76 -11.97 -17.05
C SER A 290 10.09 -11.10 -18.13
N LYS A 291 10.28 -9.76 -18.11
CA LYS A 291 11.56 -9.03 -18.22
C LYS A 291 11.56 -7.68 -17.48
N LYS A 292 12.74 -7.21 -17.06
CA LYS A 292 13.00 -5.82 -16.63
C LYS A 292 13.50 -4.98 -17.82
N PRO A 293 13.05 -3.72 -17.98
CA PRO A 293 13.82 -2.65 -18.62
C PRO A 293 14.79 -1.98 -17.62
N LYS A 294 15.68 -1.11 -18.12
CA LYS A 294 16.75 -0.47 -17.35
C LYS A 294 16.33 0.86 -16.72
N LYS A 295 17.04 1.29 -15.68
CA LYS A 295 17.11 2.71 -15.29
C LYS A 295 17.64 3.56 -16.46
N LYS A 296 17.16 4.78 -16.56
CA LYS A 296 18.01 5.96 -16.72
C LYS A 296 17.92 6.77 -15.43
#